data_AF-H0R2H9-F1
#
_entry.id   AF-H0R2H9-F1
#
_cell.length_a   1.000
_cell.length_b   1.000
_cell.length_c   1.000
_cell.angle_alpha   90.00
_cell.angle_beta   90.00
_cell.angle_gamma   90.00
#
_symmetry.space_group_name_H-M   'P 1'
#
loop_
_entity.id
_entity.type
_entity.pdbx_description
1 polymer ?
#
loop_
_entity_poly.entity_id
_entity_poly.type
_entity_poly.pdbx_seq_one_letter_code
_entity_poly.pdbx_strand_id
1 'polypeptide(L)'
;MSQELALASGVRAVGTAVTEIVKTYRLSRSYNRAELDALSDRIAEVRAQAASQGRGRLMRTNIEELAATQQLIDSLGLEGYVLELAVDQLRTLSFALKRNFEDFCRA
;
A
#
# COMPACT_ATOMS: atom_id res chain seq x y z
N MET A 1 7.90 20.52 -2.61
CA MET A 1 7.77 20.14 -4.03
C MET A 1 8.53 18.87 -4.42
N SER A 2 9.87 18.83 -4.55
CA SER A 2 10.57 17.61 -5.02
C SER A 2 10.36 16.39 -4.11
N GLN A 3 10.36 16.65 -2.80
CA GLN A 3 10.18 15.66 -1.74
C GLN A 3 8.74 15.12 -1.63
N GLU A 4 7.73 15.96 -1.85
CA GLU A 4 6.31 15.56 -1.91
C GLU A 4 6.01 14.77 -3.19
N LEU A 5 6.63 15.15 -4.32
CA LEU A 5 6.57 14.40 -5.57
C LEU A 5 7.20 13.01 -5.43
N ALA A 6 8.32 12.89 -4.74
CA ALA A 6 8.96 11.60 -4.44
C ALA A 6 8.04 10.71 -3.59
N LEU A 7 7.41 11.28 -2.55
CA LEU A 7 6.45 10.54 -1.72
C LEU A 7 5.20 10.12 -2.49
N ALA A 8 4.64 11.01 -3.32
CA ALA A 8 3.49 10.72 -4.16
C ALA A 8 3.80 9.64 -5.21
N SER A 9 5.03 9.62 -5.72
CA SER A 9 5.54 8.56 -6.59
C SER A 9 5.66 7.22 -5.83
N GLY A 10 6.20 7.25 -4.61
CA GLY A 10 6.29 6.08 -3.73
C GLY A 10 4.92 5.46 -3.41
N VAL A 11 3.95 6.28 -3.01
CA VAL A 11 2.56 5.84 -2.75
C VAL A 11 1.93 5.22 -4.02
N ARG A 12 2.17 5.83 -5.19
CA ARG A 12 1.72 5.25 -6.47
C ARG A 12 2.37 3.90 -6.74
N ALA A 13 3.67 3.77 -6.51
CA ALA A 13 4.40 2.53 -6.72
C ALA A 13 3.89 1.40 -5.83
N VAL A 14 3.58 1.68 -4.55
CA VAL A 14 2.94 0.73 -3.63
C VAL A 14 1.56 0.30 -4.16
N GLY A 15 0.73 1.26 -4.60
CA GLY A 15 -0.59 0.95 -5.17
C GLY A 15 -0.52 0.09 -6.44
N THR A 16 0.48 0.33 -7.30
CA THR A 16 0.73 -0.51 -8.48
C THR A 16 1.17 -1.91 -8.09
N ALA A 17 2.08 -2.06 -7.12
CA ALA A 17 2.54 -3.36 -6.65
C ALA A 17 1.39 -4.20 -6.07
N VAL A 18 0.51 -3.60 -5.26
CA VAL A 18 -0.71 -4.26 -4.74
C VAL A 18 -1.60 -4.73 -5.90
N THR A 19 -1.77 -3.89 -6.93
CA THR A 19 -2.63 -4.22 -8.09
C THR A 19 -2.08 -5.42 -8.86
N GLU A 20 -0.77 -5.49 -9.07
CA GLU A 20 -0.15 -6.62 -9.77
C GLU A 20 -0.22 -7.91 -8.95
N ILE A 21 0.00 -7.86 -7.62
CA ILE A 21 -0.16 -9.04 -6.74
C ILE A 21 -1.59 -9.60 -6.82
N VAL A 22 -2.59 -8.73 -6.75
CA VAL A 22 -4.00 -9.14 -6.88
C VAL A 22 -4.27 -9.77 -8.24
N LYS A 23 -3.70 -9.21 -9.30
CA LYS A 23 -3.86 -9.74 -10.67
C LYS A 23 -3.16 -11.10 -10.83
N THR A 24 -1.93 -11.24 -10.34
CA THR A 24 -1.18 -12.51 -10.32
C THR A 24 -1.96 -13.58 -9.56
N TYR A 25 -2.50 -13.24 -8.39
CA TYR A 25 -3.32 -14.16 -7.61
C TYR A 25 -4.61 -14.56 -8.34
N ARG A 26 -5.34 -13.61 -8.93
CA ARG A 26 -6.57 -13.92 -9.69
C ARG A 26 -6.33 -14.84 -10.87
N LEU A 27 -5.17 -14.72 -11.53
CA LEU A 27 -4.79 -15.55 -12.67
C LEU A 27 -4.27 -16.93 -12.26
N SER A 28 -3.41 -16.99 -11.25
CA SER A 28 -2.70 -18.21 -10.86
C SER A 28 -3.35 -18.98 -9.72
N ARG A 29 -4.30 -18.36 -9.00
CA ARG A 29 -4.86 -18.82 -7.72
C ARG A 29 -3.78 -19.16 -6.69
N SER A 30 -2.60 -18.55 -6.83
CA SER A 30 -1.45 -18.75 -5.97
C SER A 30 -0.77 -17.42 -5.67
N TYR A 31 -0.27 -17.25 -4.46
CA TYR A 31 0.51 -16.08 -4.08
C TYR A 31 2.00 -16.36 -4.27
N ASN A 32 2.72 -15.42 -4.87
CA ASN A 32 4.17 -15.46 -4.90
C ASN A 32 4.73 -14.71 -3.69
N ARG A 33 5.34 -15.47 -2.77
CA ARG A 33 5.94 -14.91 -1.53
C ARG A 33 6.91 -13.78 -1.81
N ALA A 34 7.70 -13.88 -2.90
CA ALA A 34 8.65 -12.85 -3.27
C ALA A 34 7.99 -11.52 -3.66
N GLU A 35 6.78 -11.55 -4.21
CA GLU A 35 6.04 -10.32 -4.54
C GLU A 35 5.51 -9.62 -3.27
N LEU A 36 5.09 -10.41 -2.27
CA LEU A 36 4.67 -9.87 -0.96
C LEU A 36 5.85 -9.30 -0.18
N ASP A 37 6.99 -9.98 -0.16
CA ASP A 37 8.21 -9.47 0.49
C ASP A 37 8.66 -8.17 -0.18
N ALA A 38 8.64 -8.10 -1.52
CA ALA A 38 8.96 -6.88 -2.27
C ALA A 38 7.96 -5.74 -2.01
N LEU A 39 6.67 -6.04 -1.81
CA LEU A 39 5.67 -5.05 -1.42
C LEU A 39 5.97 -4.50 -0.01
N SER A 40 6.33 -5.38 0.92
CA SER A 40 6.66 -5.02 2.30
C SER A 40 7.87 -4.08 2.37
N ASP A 41 8.94 -4.39 1.63
CA ASP A 41 10.13 -3.55 1.52
C ASP A 41 9.78 -2.18 0.94
N ARG A 42 8.93 -2.14 -0.10
CA ARG A 42 8.46 -0.89 -0.71
C ARG A 42 7.70 -0.03 0.29
N ILE A 43 6.80 -0.63 1.07
CA ILE A 43 6.04 0.08 2.11
C ILE A 43 6.98 0.65 3.17
N ALA A 44 7.97 -0.13 3.62
CA ALA A 44 8.97 0.31 4.60
C ALA A 44 9.77 1.51 4.09
N GLU A 45 10.18 1.48 2.82
CA GLU A 45 10.94 2.56 2.18
C GLU A 45 10.14 3.87 2.10
N VAL A 46 8.86 3.79 1.70
CA VAL A 46 7.98 4.97 1.64
C VAL A 46 7.64 5.47 3.06
N ARG A 47 7.51 4.59 4.07
CA ARG A 47 7.37 5.01 5.49
C ARG A 47 8.57 5.79 5.98
N ALA A 48 9.79 5.32 5.69
CA ALA A 48 11.02 6.01 6.07
C ALA A 48 11.10 7.40 5.42
N GLN A 49 10.73 7.51 4.14
CA GLN A 49 10.65 8.78 3.44
C GLN A 49 9.59 9.71 4.06
N ALA A 50 8.41 9.19 4.43
CA ALA A 50 7.34 9.96 5.06
C ALA A 50 7.72 10.48 6.46
N ALA A 51 8.43 9.67 7.25
CA ALA A 51 8.89 10.03 8.58
C ALA A 51 9.87 11.22 8.56
N SER A 52 10.66 11.34 7.48
CA SER A 52 11.62 12.43 7.29
C SER A 52 10.99 13.78 6.93
N GLN A 53 9.70 13.84 6.60
CA GLN A 53 9.05 15.05 6.07
C GLN A 53 8.00 15.64 7.03
N GLY A 54 8.33 16.79 7.64
CA GLY A 54 7.50 17.49 8.63
C GLY A 54 6.13 18.01 8.13
N ARG A 55 5.88 18.02 6.81
CA ARG A 55 4.58 18.43 6.21
C ARG A 55 3.74 17.27 5.66
N GLY A 56 4.19 16.03 5.72
CA GLY A 56 3.51 14.87 5.14
C GLY A 56 2.52 14.16 6.07
N ARG A 57 1.85 14.84 7.01
CA ARG A 57 1.06 14.17 8.07
C ARG A 57 -0.03 13.26 7.49
N LEU A 58 -0.77 13.73 6.48
CA LEU A 58 -1.79 12.94 5.78
C LEU A 58 -1.18 11.75 5.01
N MET A 59 -0.08 11.96 4.27
CA MET A 59 0.58 10.89 3.51
C MET A 59 1.14 9.81 4.43
N ARG A 60 1.75 10.22 5.55
CA ARG A 60 2.30 9.32 6.55
C ARG A 60 1.20 8.49 7.20
N THR A 61 0.08 9.12 7.59
CA THR A 61 -1.08 8.40 8.12
C THR A 61 -1.63 7.40 7.11
N ASN A 62 -1.75 7.78 5.84
CA ASN A 62 -2.21 6.88 4.78
C ASN A 62 -1.30 5.64 4.63
N ILE A 63 0.03 5.83 4.64
CA ILE A 63 0.97 4.72 4.51
C ILE A 63 0.98 3.86 5.79
N GLU A 64 0.90 4.47 6.97
CA GLU A 64 0.82 3.76 8.24
C GLU A 64 -0.42 2.86 8.31
N GLU A 65 -1.55 3.33 7.77
CA GLU A 65 -2.80 2.58 7.75
C GLU A 65 -2.76 1.41 6.76
N LEU A 66 -2.12 1.57 5.60
CA LEU A 66 -1.84 0.46 4.67
C LEU A 66 -0.90 -0.57 5.30
N ALA A 67 0.16 -0.13 5.97
CA ALA A 67 1.13 -1.01 6.61
C ALA A 67 0.51 -1.80 7.77
N ALA A 68 -0.29 -1.14 8.62
CA ALA A 68 -0.99 -1.79 9.72
C ALA A 68 -2.01 -2.81 9.20
N THR A 69 -2.74 -2.48 8.13
CA THR A 69 -3.71 -3.39 7.51
C THR A 69 -3.01 -4.60 6.90
N GLN A 70 -1.90 -4.43 6.20
CA GLN A 70 -1.11 -5.54 5.66
C GLN A 70 -0.57 -6.44 6.78
N GLN A 71 0.02 -5.86 7.84
CA GLN A 71 0.50 -6.63 8.99
C GLN A 71 -0.62 -7.42 9.67
N LEU A 72 -1.83 -6.85 9.77
CA LEU A 72 -2.98 -7.55 10.31
C LEU A 72 -3.35 -8.76 9.44
N ILE A 73 -3.43 -8.59 8.12
CA ILE A 73 -3.70 -9.67 7.17
C ILE A 73 -2.68 -10.79 7.32
N ASP A 74 -1.39 -10.44 7.39
CA ASP A 74 -0.30 -11.41 7.55
C ASP A 74 -0.37 -12.14 8.91
N SER A 75 -0.75 -11.44 9.98
CA SER A 75 -0.86 -12.02 11.33
C SER A 75 -2.02 -13.00 11.51
N LEU A 76 -3.07 -12.84 10.70
CA LEU A 76 -4.29 -13.65 10.80
C LEU A 76 -4.15 -15.02 10.13
N GLY A 77 -3.05 -15.28 9.42
CA GLY A 77 -2.82 -16.56 8.73
C GLY A 77 -3.95 -16.91 7.76
N LEU A 78 -4.52 -15.89 7.10
CA LEU A 78 -5.66 -16.08 6.21
C LEU A 78 -5.26 -16.91 4.99
N GLU A 79 -6.17 -17.77 4.55
CA GLU A 79 -5.98 -18.61 3.37
C GLU A 79 -7.19 -18.56 2.43
N GLY A 80 -6.96 -18.94 1.17
CA GLY A 80 -8.00 -19.08 0.15
C GLY A 80 -8.85 -17.82 -0.06
N TYR A 81 -10.18 -17.98 -0.06
CA TYR A 81 -11.12 -16.90 -0.35
C TYR A 81 -11.12 -15.77 0.68
N VAL A 82 -10.79 -16.08 1.94
CA VAL A 82 -10.75 -15.06 3.01
C VAL A 82 -9.55 -14.14 2.82
N LEU A 83 -8.40 -14.70 2.42
CA LEU A 83 -7.23 -13.91 2.04
C LEU A 83 -7.51 -13.06 0.80
N GLU A 84 -8.20 -13.62 -0.20
CA GLU A 84 -8.59 -12.87 -1.40
C GLU A 84 -9.42 -11.62 -1.06
N LEU A 85 -10.44 -11.78 -0.21
CA LEU A 85 -11.26 -10.66 0.27
C LEU A 85 -10.45 -9.63 1.05
N ALA A 86 -9.56 -10.08 1.92
CA ALA A 86 -8.73 -9.21 2.75
C ALA A 86 -7.77 -8.35 1.90
N VAL A 87 -7.16 -8.95 0.87
CA VAL A 87 -6.29 -8.24 -0.07
C VAL A 87 -7.11 -7.29 -0.96
N ASP A 88 -8.33 -7.66 -1.37
CA ASP A 88 -9.21 -6.75 -2.14
C ASP A 88 -9.67 -5.54 -1.30
N GLN A 89 -9.86 -5.71 0.02
CA GLN A 89 -10.09 -4.61 0.95
C GLN A 89 -8.86 -3.70 1.08
N LEU A 90 -7.66 -4.26 1.19
CA LEU A 90 -6.41 -3.48 1.20
C LEU A 90 -6.25 -2.66 -0.10
N ARG A 91 -6.60 -3.24 -1.24
CA ARG A 91 -6.62 -2.54 -2.53
C ARG A 91 -7.61 -1.36 -2.52
N THR A 92 -8.80 -1.56 -1.97
CA THR A 92 -9.83 -0.52 -1.85
C THR A 92 -9.35 0.62 -0.96
N LEU A 93 -8.75 0.30 0.18
CA LEU A 93 -8.14 1.27 1.09
C LEU A 93 -7.04 2.08 0.39
N SER A 94 -6.14 1.42 -0.34
CA SER A 94 -5.09 2.09 -1.14
C SER A 94 -5.66 3.11 -2.14
N PHE A 95 -6.74 2.76 -2.83
CA PHE A 95 -7.43 3.68 -3.75
C PHE A 95 -8.03 4.89 -3.03
N ALA A 96 -8.71 4.67 -1.91
CA ALA A 96 -9.34 5.75 -1.13
C ALA A 96 -8.29 6.73 -0.58
N LEU A 97 -7.18 6.20 -0.04
CA LEU A 97 -6.09 7.00 0.51
C LEU A 97 -5.34 7.79 -0.58
N LYS A 98 -5.15 7.20 -1.76
CA LYS A 98 -4.60 7.90 -2.93
C LYS A 98 -5.51 9.07 -3.32
N ARG A 99 -6.82 8.86 -3.38
CA ARG A 99 -7.79 9.91 -3.73
C ARG A 99 -7.81 11.03 -2.70
N ASN A 100 -7.82 10.70 -1.40
CA ASN A 100 -7.72 11.70 -0.32
C ASN A 100 -6.46 12.56 -0.44
N PHE A 101 -5.34 11.95 -0.85
CA PHE A 101 -4.10 12.70 -1.08
C PHE A 101 -4.19 13.63 -2.31
N GLU A 102 -4.76 13.14 -3.41
CA GLU A 102 -4.97 13.95 -4.61
C GLU A 102 -5.89 15.15 -4.33
N ASP A 103 -6.95 14.96 -3.55
CA ASP A 103 -7.87 16.02 -3.14
C ASP A 103 -7.19 17.02 -2.20
N PHE A 104 -6.37 16.56 -1.23
CA PHE A 104 -5.57 17.43 -0.38
C PHE A 104 -4.56 18.28 -1.16
N CYS A 105 -3.97 17.76 -2.23
CA CYS A 105 -3.03 18.53 -3.07
C CYS A 105 -3.70 19.56 -3.99
N ARG A 106 -5.03 19.46 -4.18
CA ARG A 106 -5.82 20.38 -5.00
C ARG A 106 -6.44 21.52 -4.19
N ALA A 107 -6.59 21.34 -2.88
CA ALA A 107 -7.09 22.33 -1.92
C ALA A 107 -5.98 23.29 -1.47
#